data_AF-A0A943YA37-F1
#
_entry.id   AF-A0A943YA37-F1
#
_cell.length_a   1.000
_cell.length_b   1.000
_cell.length_c   1.000
_cell.angle_alpha   90.00
_cell.angle_beta   90.00
_cell.angle_gamma   90.00
#
_symmetry.space_group_name_H-M   'P 1'
#
loop_
_entity.id
_entity.type
_entity.pdbx_description
1 polymer ?
#
loop_
_entity_poly.entity_id
_entity_poly.type
_entity_poly.pdbx_seq_one_letter_code
_entity_poly.pdbx_strand_id
1 'polypeptide(L)'
;MKRAKDRYLINRNRYKDIKRYDHQQMEDFLTDVYKNGFIDGQESVTGVELQDVEDALHGVKGIGPVVWERIKERLAELFRKEQP
;
A
#
# COMPACT_ATOMS: atom_id res chain seq x y z
N MET A 1 8.82 -14.25 -8.54
CA MET A 1 10.24 -13.92 -8.76
C MET A 1 10.98 -14.10 -7.45
N LYS A 2 12.25 -14.55 -7.43
CA LYS A 2 13.00 -14.60 -6.15
C LYS A 2 13.54 -13.19 -5.85
N ARG A 3 13.25 -12.68 -4.66
CA ARG A 3 13.88 -11.46 -4.12
C ARG A 3 15.21 -11.84 -3.47
N ALA A 4 16.27 -11.12 -3.81
CA ALA A 4 17.55 -11.23 -3.12
C ALA A 4 18.07 -9.82 -2.83
N LYS A 5 18.24 -9.51 -1.54
CA LYS A 5 18.61 -8.18 -1.05
C LYS A 5 17.61 -7.11 -1.52
N ASP A 6 17.92 -6.43 -2.63
CA ASP A 6 17.20 -5.26 -3.15
C ASP A 6 16.82 -5.39 -4.63
N ARG A 7 16.89 -6.60 -5.21
CA ARG A 7 16.56 -6.83 -6.63
C ARG A 7 15.70 -8.06 -6.84
N TYR A 8 14.81 -7.98 -7.82
CA TYR A 8 14.09 -9.14 -8.34
C TYR A 8 15.01 -9.92 -9.29
N LEU A 9 15.28 -11.17 -8.95
CA LEU A 9 16.07 -12.06 -9.80
C LEU A 9 15.17 -12.71 -10.85
N ILE A 10 15.47 -12.45 -12.12
CA ILE A 10 14.88 -13.16 -13.24
C ILE A 10 15.69 -14.43 -13.55
N ASN A 11 14.98 -15.51 -13.89
CA ASN A 11 15.62 -16.75 -14.34
C ASN A 11 15.99 -16.65 -15.84
N ARG A 12 16.81 -17.60 -16.33
CA ARG A 12 17.29 -17.60 -17.72
C ARG A 12 16.17 -17.68 -18.76
N ASN A 13 15.08 -18.37 -18.44
CA ASN A 13 13.94 -18.52 -19.35
C ASN A 13 13.19 -17.20 -19.48
N ARG A 14 12.83 -16.58 -18.35
CA ARG A 14 12.17 -15.28 -18.30
C ARG A 14 12.99 -14.19 -18.98
N TYR A 15 14.30 -14.20 -18.81
CA TYR A 15 15.20 -13.29 -19.55
C TYR A 15 15.07 -13.46 -21.08
N LYS A 16 15.05 -14.71 -21.57
CA LYS A 16 14.89 -14.98 -23.01
C LYS A 16 13.51 -14.58 -23.51
N ASP A 17 12.48 -14.73 -22.69
CA ASP A 17 11.11 -14.38 -23.05
C ASP A 17 10.94 -12.86 -23.14
N ILE A 18 11.43 -12.11 -22.15
CA ILE A 18 11.41 -10.63 -22.17
C ILE A 18 12.14 -10.09 -23.41
N LYS A 19 13.29 -10.71 -23.79
CA LYS A 19 14.03 -10.30 -24.99
C LYS A 19 13.24 -10.51 -26.29
N ARG A 20 12.25 -11.40 -26.29
CA ARG A 20 11.44 -11.76 -27.48
C ARG A 20 10.09 -11.03 -27.52
N TYR A 21 9.76 -10.23 -26.51
CA TYR A 21 8.49 -9.53 -26.48
C TYR A 21 8.36 -8.55 -27.64
N ASP A 22 7.18 -8.52 -28.24
CA ASP A 22 6.76 -7.42 -29.10
C ASP A 22 6.45 -6.16 -28.26
N HIS A 23 6.13 -5.05 -28.93
CA HIS A 23 5.89 -3.78 -28.23
C HIS A 23 4.72 -3.86 -27.25
N GLN A 24 3.61 -4.52 -27.63
CA GLN A 24 2.43 -4.65 -26.77
C GLN A 24 2.77 -5.47 -25.51
N GLN A 25 3.46 -6.60 -25.70
CA GLN A 25 3.89 -7.46 -24.61
C GLN A 25 4.88 -6.76 -23.65
N MET A 26 5.71 -5.85 -24.18
CA MET A 26 6.61 -5.05 -23.36
C MET A 26 5.88 -3.97 -22.55
N GLU A 27 4.88 -3.30 -23.14
CA GLU A 27 4.04 -2.32 -22.45
C GLU A 27 3.26 -2.95 -21.30
N ASP A 28 2.67 -4.12 -21.54
CA ASP A 28 1.95 -4.90 -20.53
C ASP A 28 2.91 -5.32 -19.39
N PHE A 29 4.09 -5.82 -19.75
CA PHE A 29 5.10 -6.21 -18.76
C PHE A 29 5.53 -5.04 -17.87
N LEU A 30 5.77 -3.85 -18.43
CA LEU A 30 6.15 -2.67 -17.66
C LEU A 30 5.01 -2.19 -16.75
N THR A 31 3.78 -2.22 -17.26
CA THR A 31 2.57 -1.85 -16.51
C THR A 31 2.39 -2.77 -15.31
N ASP A 32 2.56 -4.08 -15.51
CA ASP A 32 2.47 -5.08 -14.46
C ASP A 32 3.59 -4.91 -13.43
N VAL A 33 4.82 -4.65 -13.86
CA VAL A 33 5.93 -4.38 -12.92
C VAL A 33 5.64 -3.17 -12.05
N TYR A 34 5.12 -2.08 -12.63
CA TYR A 34 4.76 -0.88 -11.88
C TYR A 34 3.62 -1.14 -10.88
N LYS A 35 2.53 -1.78 -11.31
CA LYS A 35 1.39 -2.11 -10.45
C LYS A 35 1.83 -2.99 -9.27
N ASN A 36 2.61 -4.04 -9.55
CA ASN A 36 3.13 -4.92 -8.50
C ASN A 36 4.06 -4.17 -7.55
N GLY A 37 4.88 -3.24 -8.05
CA GLY A 37 5.73 -2.39 -7.20
C GLY A 37 4.93 -1.46 -6.29
N PHE A 38 3.82 -0.91 -6.79
CA PHE A 38 2.90 -0.09 -5.99
C PHE A 38 2.20 -0.93 -4.91
N ILE A 39 1.70 -2.12 -5.25
CA ILE A 39 1.06 -3.04 -4.30
C ILE A 39 2.05 -3.49 -3.23
N ASP A 40 3.26 -3.93 -3.62
CA ASP A 40 4.32 -4.28 -2.66
C ASP A 40 4.67 -3.09 -1.75
N GLY A 41 4.65 -1.87 -2.28
CA GLY A 41 4.84 -0.63 -1.52
C GLY A 41 3.71 -0.41 -0.51
N GLN A 42 2.46 -0.55 -0.94
CA GLN A 42 1.29 -0.41 -0.09
C GLN A 42 1.25 -1.47 1.02
N GLU A 43 1.60 -2.73 0.72
CA GLU A 43 1.70 -3.81 1.72
C GLU A 43 2.88 -3.63 2.68
N SER A 44 3.97 -3.00 2.22
CA SER A 44 5.14 -2.71 3.08
C SER A 44 4.89 -1.58 4.06
N VAL A 45 3.93 -0.70 3.77
CA VAL A 45 3.47 0.30 4.72
C VAL A 45 2.46 -0.37 5.62
N THR A 46 2.79 -0.54 6.90
CA THR A 46 1.77 -0.76 7.95
C THR A 46 0.88 0.46 8.00
N GLY A 47 -0.15 0.48 7.16
CA GLY A 47 -1.27 1.39 7.30
C GLY A 47 -1.90 1.12 8.66
N VAL A 48 -2.01 2.15 9.48
CA VAL A 48 -2.78 2.04 10.72
C VAL A 48 -4.23 2.16 10.29
N GLU A 49 -5.01 1.09 10.48
CA GLU A 49 -6.44 1.17 10.17
C GLU A 49 -7.10 2.15 11.15
N LEU A 50 -8.18 2.82 10.73
CA LEU A 50 -8.92 3.71 11.63
C LEU A 50 -9.32 3.00 12.92
N GLN A 51 -9.61 1.69 12.82
CA GLN A 51 -9.92 0.80 13.93
C GLN A 51 -8.77 0.71 14.94
N ASP A 52 -7.52 0.57 14.47
CA ASP A 52 -6.34 0.52 15.34
C ASP A 52 -6.10 1.85 16.07
N VAL A 53 -6.38 2.98 15.41
CA VAL A 53 -6.32 4.31 16.03
C VAL A 53 -7.42 4.45 17.08
N GLU A 54 -8.63 3.96 16.78
CA GLU A 54 -9.75 4.02 17.71
C GLU A 54 -9.47 3.18 18.98
N ASP A 55 -8.95 1.97 18.80
CA ASP A 55 -8.62 1.06 19.89
C ASP A 55 -7.46 1.59 20.75
N ALA A 56 -6.45 2.21 20.15
CA ALA A 56 -5.33 2.82 20.87
C ALA A 56 -5.75 4.03 21.73
N LEU A 57 -6.77 4.77 21.30
CA LEU A 57 -7.30 5.93 22.02
C LEU A 57 -8.35 5.53 23.08
N HIS A 58 -8.92 4.33 22.98
CA HIS A 58 -9.93 3.86 23.92
C HIS A 58 -9.30 3.62 25.31
N GLY A 59 -9.78 4.36 26.32
CA GLY A 59 -9.30 4.24 27.70
C GLY A 59 -8.17 5.20 28.08
N VAL A 60 -7.75 6.10 27.20
CA VAL A 60 -6.82 7.18 27.56
C VAL A 60 -7.49 8.16 28.53
N LYS A 61 -6.86 8.39 29.68
CA LYS A 61 -7.35 9.29 30.72
C LYS A 61 -7.55 10.70 30.16
N GLY A 62 -8.78 11.21 30.21
CA GLY A 62 -9.14 12.54 29.70
C GLY A 62 -9.88 12.52 28.37
N ILE A 63 -9.94 11.38 27.67
CA ILE A 63 -10.79 11.20 26.50
C ILE A 63 -12.15 10.66 26.95
N GLY A 64 -13.07 11.58 27.24
CA GLY A 64 -14.48 11.27 27.51
C GLY A 64 -15.34 11.31 26.24
N PRO A 65 -16.65 11.03 26.34
CA PRO A 65 -17.56 10.93 25.20
C PRO A 65 -17.57 12.17 24.29
N VAL A 66 -17.50 13.37 24.88
CA VAL A 66 -17.53 14.64 24.13
C VAL A 66 -16.23 14.87 23.34
N VAL A 67 -15.08 14.51 23.92
CA VAL A 67 -13.78 14.66 23.25
C VAL A 67 -13.63 13.59 22.16
N TRP A 68 -14.16 12.39 22.42
CA TRP A 68 -14.19 11.28 21.48
C TRP A 68 -14.94 11.61 20.19
N GLU A 69 -16.17 12.13 20.29
CA GLU A 69 -16.95 12.54 19.11
C GLU A 69 -16.22 13.61 18.28
N ARG A 70 -15.58 14.57 18.95
CA ARG A 70 -14.76 15.58 18.26
C ARG A 70 -13.55 14.97 17.54
N ILE A 71 -12.90 13.97 18.13
CA ILE A 71 -11.78 13.26 17.50
C ILE A 71 -12.28 12.49 16.28
N LYS A 72 -13.39 11.76 16.40
CA LYS A 72 -14.01 11.03 15.29
C LYS A 72 -14.38 11.94 14.12
N GLU A 73 -14.98 13.09 14.41
CA GLU A 73 -15.37 14.05 13.38
C GLU A 73 -14.16 14.57 12.60
N ARG A 74 -13.05 14.86 13.31
CA ARG A 74 -11.79 15.34 12.72
C ARG A 74 -11.02 14.25 11.97
N LEU A 75 -11.03 13.00 12.47
CA LEU A 75 -10.49 11.85 11.76
C LEU A 75 -11.28 11.62 10.46
N ALA A 76 -12.62 11.63 10.52
CA ALA A 76 -13.47 11.45 9.34
C ALA A 76 -13.28 12.55 8.28
N GLU A 77 -12.91 13.78 8.67
CA GLU A 77 -12.51 14.83 7.71
C GLU A 77 -11.17 14.54 7.02
N LEU A 78 -10.18 14.00 7.74
CA LEU A 78 -8.87 13.65 7.19
C LEU A 78 -8.99 12.51 6.17
N PHE A 79 -9.68 11.43 6.53
CA PHE A 79 -9.87 10.28 5.64
C PHE A 79 -10.75 10.60 4.41
N ARG A 80 -11.66 11.59 4.49
CA ARG A 80 -12.40 12.10 3.32
C ARG A 80 -11.53 12.85 2.31
N LYS A 81 -10.39 13.42 2.73
CA LYS A 81 -9.46 14.12 1.83
C LYS A 81 -8.51 13.17 1.11
N GLU A 82 -8.34 11.95 1.61
CA GLU A 82 -7.46 10.93 1.02
C GLU A 82 -8.17 10.03 -0.01
N GLN A 83 -9.49 10.13 -0.14
CA GLN A 83 -10.23 9.51 -1.25
C GLN A 83 -10.27 10.49 -2.45
N PRO A 84 -9.65 10.14 -3.61
CA PRO A 84 -9.70 10.97 -4.81
C PRO A 84 -11.08 11.04 -5.46
#